data_AF-A0A349BV36-F1
#
_entry.id   AF-A0A349BV36-F1
#
_cell.length_a   1.000
_cell.length_b   1.000
_cell.length_c   1.000
_cell.angle_alpha   90.00
_cell.angle_beta   90.00
_cell.angle_gamma   90.00
#
_symmetry.space_group_name_H-M   'P 1'
#
loop_
_entity.id
_entity.type
_entity.pdbx_description
1 polymer ?
#
loop_
_entity_poly.entity_id
_entity_poly.type
_entity_poly.pdbx_seq_one_letter_code
_entity_poly.pdbx_strand_id
1 'polypeptide(L)'
;MRWLVTITLLLLFQWYGFQALKTVTSNKWVWGIYFLVVLLIIGNLLLHTLVFERTPTMEPKFMYAIGFFIALFVFQAVLSIALLAEDIIRIPFTIYNYFTKIPGQLRYLPSRRIFISQIALGVAAIPLVSLLYGMYKGKYNFKVLKYTLEYDDLPEAFDGFTLTQISDIHSGSFDNVEQVNYGIDLISQQQSDVVLFTGDLVNNKTEEVLPW
;
A
#
# COMPACT_ATOMS: atom_id res chain seq x y z
N MET A 1 15.47 -9.30 -20.09
CA MET A 1 14.77 -8.05 -20.47
C MET A 1 13.65 -7.64 -19.51
N ARG A 2 12.78 -8.54 -19.01
CA ARG A 2 11.63 -8.18 -18.14
C ARG A 2 12.00 -7.37 -16.87
N TRP A 3 13.06 -7.73 -16.17
CA TRP A 3 13.46 -7.06 -14.93
C TRP A 3 14.15 -5.70 -15.13
N LEU A 4 14.79 -5.50 -16.28
CA LEU A 4 15.55 -4.28 -16.54
C LEU A 4 14.63 -3.06 -16.58
N VAL A 5 13.49 -3.18 -17.26
CA VAL A 5 12.49 -2.10 -17.33
C VAL A 5 11.95 -1.75 -15.94
N THR A 6 11.58 -2.75 -15.14
CA THR A 6 11.06 -2.53 -13.78
C THR A 6 12.09 -1.84 -12.87
N ILE A 7 13.34 -2.31 -12.89
CA ILE A 7 14.42 -1.72 -12.09
C ILE A 7 14.69 -0.28 -12.54
N THR A 8 14.73 -0.02 -13.85
CA THR A 8 14.90 1.33 -14.38
C THR A 8 13.78 2.26 -13.92
N LEU A 9 12.52 1.82 -14.00
CA LEU A 9 11.38 2.62 -13.52
C LEU A 9 11.50 2.91 -12.01
N LEU A 10 11.82 1.92 -11.20
CA LEU A 10 11.99 2.11 -9.75
C LEU A 10 13.12 3.10 -9.43
N LEU A 11 14.24 3.00 -10.13
CA LEU A 11 15.35 3.95 -9.96
C LEU A 11 14.95 5.36 -10.39
N LEU A 12 14.14 5.52 -11.43
CA LEU A 12 13.62 6.82 -11.86
C LEU A 12 12.69 7.43 -10.81
N PHE A 13 11.71 6.66 -10.31
CA PHE A 13 10.80 7.11 -9.24
C PHE A 13 11.57 7.46 -7.96
N GLN A 14 12.53 6.62 -7.56
CA GLN A 14 13.41 6.87 -6.43
C GLN A 14 14.20 8.17 -6.61
N TRP A 15 14.90 8.32 -7.75
CA TRP A 15 15.73 9.48 -8.01
C TRP A 15 14.92 10.78 -8.08
N TYR A 16 13.76 10.72 -8.73
CA TYR A 16 12.90 11.88 -8.93
C TYR A 16 12.17 12.27 -7.65
N GLY A 17 11.56 11.30 -6.95
CA GLY A 17 10.93 11.52 -5.64
C GLY A 17 11.92 12.05 -4.59
N PHE A 18 13.18 11.58 -4.60
CA PHE A 18 14.23 12.07 -3.71
C PHE A 18 14.53 13.58 -3.89
N GLN A 19 14.22 14.17 -5.05
CA GLN A 19 14.39 15.62 -5.24
C GLN A 19 13.50 16.44 -4.30
N ALA A 20 12.31 15.94 -3.94
CA ALA A 20 11.46 16.61 -2.95
C ALA A 20 12.15 16.65 -1.58
N LEU A 21 12.66 15.51 -1.12
CA LEU A 21 13.37 15.41 0.17
C LEU A 21 14.62 16.30 0.20
N LYS A 22 15.43 16.25 -0.87
CA LYS A 22 16.64 17.07 -1.01
C LYS A 22 16.33 18.58 -1.02
N THR A 23 15.17 18.98 -1.52
CA THR A 23 14.73 20.38 -1.53
C THR A 23 14.31 20.85 -0.13
N VAL A 24 13.71 19.97 0.67
CA VAL A 24 13.22 20.31 2.02
C VAL A 24 14.32 20.27 3.07
N THR A 25 15.31 19.38 2.94
CA THR A 25 16.38 19.26 3.93
C THR A 25 17.74 19.02 3.28
N SER A 26 18.76 19.72 3.80
CA SER A 26 20.17 19.53 3.46
C SER A 26 20.90 18.57 4.40
N ASN A 27 20.19 17.98 5.37
CA ASN A 27 20.80 17.08 6.35
C ASN A 27 21.10 15.71 5.73
N LYS A 28 22.38 15.39 5.57
CA LYS A 28 22.86 14.14 4.97
C LYS A 28 22.45 12.89 5.77
N TRP A 29 22.23 13.00 7.08
CA TRP A 29 21.72 11.88 7.88
C TRP A 29 20.31 11.49 7.48
N VAL A 30 19.44 12.47 7.23
CA VAL A 30 18.06 12.22 6.76
C VAL A 30 18.08 11.53 5.39
N TRP A 31 18.97 11.97 4.50
CA TRP A 31 19.15 11.31 3.20
C TRP A 31 19.65 9.87 3.37
N GLY A 32 20.64 9.65 4.23
CA GLY A 32 21.17 8.32 4.53
C GLY A 32 20.10 7.38 5.09
N ILE A 33 19.28 7.84 6.03
CA ILE A 33 18.16 7.07 6.58
C ILE A 33 17.15 6.73 5.48
N TYR A 34 16.77 7.71 4.65
CA TYR A 34 15.85 7.46 3.54
C TYR A 34 16.37 6.38 2.58
N PHE A 35 17.63 6.46 2.15
CA PHE A 35 18.23 5.45 1.29
C PHE A 35 18.35 4.09 1.96
N LEU A 36 18.67 4.05 3.26
CA LEU A 36 18.72 2.81 4.03
C LEU A 36 17.34 2.15 4.09
N VAL A 37 16.28 2.91 4.38
CA VAL A 37 14.90 2.40 4.39
C VAL A 37 14.51 1.83 3.02
N VAL A 38 14.79 2.56 1.94
CA VAL A 38 14.52 2.08 0.57
C VAL A 38 15.28 0.78 0.29
N LEU A 39 16.56 0.73 0.64
CA LEU A 39 17.40 -0.46 0.45
C LEU A 39 16.89 -1.65 1.27
N LEU A 40 16.47 -1.43 2.51
CA LEU A 40 15.89 -2.48 3.35
C LEU A 40 14.57 -3.01 2.78
N ILE A 41 13.68 -2.14 2.31
CA ILE A 41 12.39 -2.56 1.74
C ILE A 41 12.61 -3.37 0.45
N ILE A 42 13.43 -2.86 -0.47
CA ILE A 42 13.72 -3.54 -1.74
C ILE A 42 14.49 -4.84 -1.46
N GLY A 43 15.50 -4.81 -0.59
CA GLY A 43 16.27 -5.98 -0.21
C GLY A 43 15.39 -7.06 0.42
N ASN A 44 14.47 -6.68 1.31
CA ASN A 44 13.52 -7.61 1.93
C ASN A 44 12.62 -8.29 0.89
N LEU A 45 12.08 -7.54 -0.07
CA LEU A 45 11.30 -8.11 -1.17
C LEU A 45 12.15 -9.05 -2.03
N LEU A 46 13.38 -8.67 -2.37
CA LEU A 46 14.29 -9.51 -3.17
C LEU A 46 14.66 -10.80 -2.44
N LEU A 47 14.91 -10.76 -1.13
CA LEU A 47 15.16 -11.97 -0.34
C LEU A 47 13.98 -12.94 -0.40
N HIS A 48 12.75 -12.45 -0.21
CA HIS A 48 11.56 -13.30 -0.28
C HIS A 48 11.26 -13.83 -1.69
N THR A 49 11.67 -13.13 -2.75
CA THR A 49 11.38 -13.54 -4.13
C THR A 49 12.47 -14.39 -4.78
N LEU A 50 13.73 -14.21 -4.36
CA LEU A 50 14.89 -14.85 -4.99
C LEU A 50 15.56 -15.92 -4.11
N VAL A 51 15.40 -15.84 -2.78
CA VAL A 51 16.14 -16.69 -1.83
C VAL A 51 15.20 -17.61 -1.05
N PHE A 52 14.14 -17.06 -0.46
CA PHE A 52 13.25 -17.87 0.38
C PHE A 52 12.26 -18.70 -0.45
N GLU A 53 12.06 -19.94 -0.01
CA GLU A 53 11.01 -20.80 -0.54
C GLU A 53 9.64 -20.35 -0.03
N ARG A 54 8.63 -20.47 -0.89
CA ARG A 54 7.24 -20.15 -0.53
C ARG A 54 6.62 -21.29 0.27
N THR A 55 6.63 -21.12 1.58
CA THR A 55 5.95 -22.00 2.54
C THR A 55 4.78 -21.27 3.20
N PRO A 56 3.74 -21.98 3.70
CA PRO A 56 2.60 -21.35 4.37
C PRO A 56 2.98 -20.43 5.53
N THR A 57 4.01 -20.80 6.30
CA THR A 57 4.53 -19.97 7.42
C THR A 57 5.30 -18.73 6.97
N MET A 58 5.72 -18.68 5.71
CA MET A 58 6.39 -17.52 5.10
C MET A 58 5.43 -16.61 4.33
N GLU A 59 4.21 -17.07 4.02
CA GLU A 59 3.21 -16.29 3.27
C GLU A 59 2.90 -14.94 3.93
N PRO A 60 2.59 -14.83 5.25
CA PRO A 60 2.34 -13.52 5.86
C PRO A 60 3.53 -12.56 5.75
N LYS A 61 4.75 -13.07 5.95
CA LYS A 61 5.99 -12.27 5.87
C LYS A 61 6.24 -11.77 4.45
N PHE A 62 5.99 -12.62 3.46
CA PHE A 62 6.09 -12.25 2.05
C PHE A 62 5.04 -11.18 1.68
N MET A 63 3.81 -11.31 2.18
CA MET A 63 2.77 -10.30 1.98
C MET A 63 3.15 -8.95 2.59
N TYR A 64 3.77 -8.91 3.78
CA TYR A 64 4.32 -7.67 4.32
C TYR A 64 5.44 -7.10 3.44
N ALA A 65 6.34 -7.94 2.92
CA ALA A 65 7.40 -7.49 2.02
C ALA A 65 6.83 -6.81 0.76
N ILE A 66 5.80 -7.40 0.15
CA ILE A 66 5.04 -6.81 -0.96
C ILE A 66 4.36 -5.51 -0.51
N GLY A 67 3.67 -5.53 0.63
CA GLY A 67 2.94 -4.37 1.14
C GLY A 67 3.85 -3.17 1.40
N PHE A 68 5.02 -3.37 2.02
CA PHE A 68 6.01 -2.31 2.24
C PHE A 68 6.56 -1.77 0.92
N PHE A 69 6.80 -2.63 -0.06
CA PHE A 69 7.21 -2.21 -1.39
C PHE A 69 6.13 -1.37 -2.08
N ILE A 70 4.87 -1.81 -2.05
CA ILE A 70 3.73 -1.05 -2.62
C ILE A 70 3.60 0.30 -1.90
N ALA A 71 3.69 0.33 -0.58
CA ALA A 71 3.59 1.56 0.20
C ALA A 71 4.71 2.55 -0.15
N LEU A 72 5.94 2.07 -0.28
CA LEU A 72 7.08 2.87 -0.75
C LEU A 72 6.88 3.37 -2.19
N PHE A 73 6.44 2.49 -3.09
CA PHE A 73 6.22 2.82 -4.50
C PHE A 73 5.12 3.88 -4.65
N VAL A 74 4.00 3.73 -3.95
CA VAL A 74 2.89 4.69 -3.95
C VAL A 74 3.37 6.04 -3.40
N PHE A 75 4.14 6.04 -2.30
CA PHE A 75 4.74 7.26 -1.76
C PHE A 75 5.60 7.98 -2.80
N GLN A 76 6.51 7.26 -3.48
CA GLN A 76 7.38 7.82 -4.52
C GLN A 76 6.60 8.27 -5.75
N ALA A 77 5.55 7.54 -6.14
CA ALA A 77 4.70 7.88 -7.28
C ALA A 77 3.94 9.19 -7.03
N VAL A 78 3.33 9.35 -5.84
CA VAL A 78 2.64 10.59 -5.47
C VAL A 78 3.61 11.76 -5.40
N LEU A 79 4.81 11.58 -4.82
CA LEU A 79 5.86 12.59 -4.85
C LEU A 79 6.23 12.98 -6.28
N SER A 80 6.43 11.99 -7.14
CA SER A 80 6.81 12.20 -8.54
C SER A 80 5.73 12.97 -9.29
N ILE A 81 4.45 12.62 -9.13
CA ILE A 81 3.34 13.35 -9.76
C ILE A 81 3.30 14.80 -9.28
N ALA A 82 3.46 15.05 -7.97
CA ALA A 82 3.46 16.39 -7.41
C ALA A 82 4.63 17.25 -7.93
N LEU A 83 5.83 16.68 -8.02
CA LEU A 83 7.00 17.35 -8.60
C LEU A 83 6.85 17.59 -10.10
N LEU A 84 6.20 16.68 -10.81
CA LEU A 84 5.91 16.82 -12.24
C LEU A 84 4.96 18.00 -12.47
N ALA A 85 3.97 18.19 -11.60
CA ALA A 85 3.07 19.34 -11.66
C ALA A 85 3.81 20.67 -11.50
N GLU A 86 4.80 20.75 -10.61
CA GLU A 86 5.70 21.92 -10.51
C GLU A 86 6.51 22.11 -11.80
N ASP A 87 7.03 21.02 -12.36
CA ASP A 87 7.87 21.03 -13.55
C ASP A 87 7.11 21.48 -14.82
N ILE A 88 5.83 21.15 -14.94
CA ILE A 88 4.95 21.63 -16.02
C ILE A 88 4.90 23.17 -16.06
N ILE A 89 4.98 23.85 -14.91
CA ILE A 89 5.00 25.31 -14.84
C ILE A 89 6.43 25.85 -15.00
N ARG A 90 7.40 25.19 -14.35
CA ARG A 90 8.79 25.65 -14.28
C ARG A 90 9.53 25.54 -15.60
N ILE A 91 9.31 24.46 -16.36
CA ILE A 91 10.04 24.21 -17.61
C ILE A 91 9.67 25.25 -18.68
N PRO A 92 8.39 25.52 -19.00
CA PRO A 92 8.04 26.55 -19.99
C PRO A 92 8.51 27.94 -19.59
N PHE A 93 8.41 28.29 -18.30
CA PHE A 93 8.95 29.55 -17.79
C PHE A 93 10.48 29.64 -18.01
N THR A 94 11.20 28.54 -17.82
CA THR A 94 12.65 28.50 -18.08
C THR A 94 12.95 28.67 -19.57
N ILE A 95 12.22 27.97 -20.43
CA ILE A 95 12.36 28.06 -21.88
C ILE A 95 12.09 29.50 -22.34
N TYR A 96 11.00 30.12 -21.89
CA TYR A 96 10.68 31.50 -22.22
C TYR A 96 11.78 32.48 -21.79
N ASN A 97 12.29 32.37 -20.56
CA ASN A 97 13.38 33.22 -20.08
C ASN A 97 14.69 33.02 -20.86
N TYR A 98 14.96 31.79 -21.31
CA TYR A 98 16.16 31.49 -22.09
C TYR A 98 16.16 32.22 -23.44
N PHE A 99 15.01 32.31 -24.11
CA PHE A 99 14.88 32.97 -25.41
C PHE A 99 14.64 34.49 -25.33
N THR A 100 14.19 35.01 -24.18
CA THR A 100 13.83 36.44 -24.05
C THR A 100 14.88 37.28 -23.31
N LYS A 101 15.82 36.69 -22.57
CA LYS A 101 16.83 37.42 -21.80
C LYS A 101 18.20 37.44 -22.49
N ILE A 102 18.87 38.58 -22.41
CA ILE A 102 20.19 38.86 -23.00
C ILE A 102 21.26 37.90 -22.44
N PRO A 103 22.21 37.40 -23.27
CA PRO A 103 23.30 36.55 -22.82
C PRO A 103 24.11 37.26 -21.72
N GLY A 104 24.10 36.71 -20.50
CA GLY A 104 24.76 37.29 -19.31
C GLY A 104 23.85 37.44 -18.08
N GLN A 105 22.52 37.38 -18.24
CA GLN A 105 21.54 37.33 -17.14
C GLN A 105 20.78 36.00 -17.06
N LEU A 106 21.37 34.91 -17.54
CA LEU A 106 20.80 33.57 -17.48
C LEU A 106 20.68 33.13 -16.01
N ARG A 107 19.54 33.43 -15.38
CA ARG A 107 19.14 32.73 -14.16
C ARG A 107 18.94 31.27 -14.55
N TYR A 108 19.80 30.42 -13.99
CA TYR A 108 19.65 28.97 -13.93
C TYR A 108 18.19 28.58 -13.67
N LEU A 109 17.77 27.42 -14.20
CA LEU A 109 16.50 26.74 -13.89
C LEU A 109 16.03 27.12 -12.47
N PRO A 110 14.84 27.73 -12.29
CA PRO A 110 14.36 28.12 -10.98
C PRO A 110 14.50 26.95 -10.00
N SER A 111 15.08 27.20 -8.82
CA SER A 111 15.14 26.16 -7.80
C SER A 111 13.73 25.68 -7.47
N ARG A 112 13.61 24.39 -7.11
CA ARG A 112 12.33 23.85 -6.65
C ARG A 112 11.86 24.64 -5.44
N ARG A 113 10.57 24.93 -5.38
CA ARG A 113 9.99 25.67 -4.27
C ARG A 113 9.86 24.73 -3.08
N ILE A 114 10.52 25.09 -1.97
CA ILE A 114 10.48 24.31 -0.73
C ILE A 114 9.06 24.03 -0.25
N PHE A 115 8.17 25.03 -0.35
CA PHE A 115 6.76 24.91 0.02
C PHE A 115 6.03 23.82 -0.78
N ILE A 116 6.26 23.73 -2.10
CA ILE A 116 5.64 22.70 -2.94
C ILE A 116 6.16 21.32 -2.55
N SER A 117 7.47 21.19 -2.30
CA SER A 117 8.07 19.91 -1.88
C SER A 117 7.58 19.48 -0.49
N GLN A 118 7.32 20.40 0.43
CA GLN A 118 6.72 20.11 1.73
C GLN A 118 5.28 19.61 1.60
N ILE A 119 4.45 20.27 0.78
CA ILE A 119 3.09 19.81 0.49
C ILE A 119 3.12 18.43 -0.16
N ALA A 120 4.01 18.22 -1.15
CA ALA A 120 4.15 16.93 -1.81
C ALA A 120 4.48 15.80 -0.81
N LEU A 121 5.41 16.03 0.11
CA LEU A 121 5.74 15.07 1.17
C LEU A 121 4.55 14.82 2.10
N GLY A 122 3.82 15.86 2.49
CA GLY A 122 2.63 15.74 3.34
C GLY A 122 1.53 14.93 2.65
N VAL A 123 1.23 15.22 1.38
CA VAL A 123 0.21 14.49 0.59
C VAL A 123 0.64 13.05 0.35
N ALA A 124 1.91 12.79 0.02
CA ALA A 124 2.42 11.44 -0.17
C ALA A 124 2.43 10.60 1.12
N ALA A 125 2.59 11.24 2.28
CA ALA A 125 2.53 10.56 3.57
C ALA A 125 1.14 9.98 3.87
N ILE A 126 0.05 10.56 3.34
CA ILE A 126 -1.32 10.07 3.55
C ILE A 126 -1.47 8.62 3.07
N PRO A 127 -1.32 8.29 1.77
CA PRO A 127 -1.45 6.91 1.32
C PRO A 127 -0.38 5.98 1.89
N LEU A 128 0.83 6.48 2.17
CA LEU A 128 1.87 5.70 2.85
C LEU A 128 1.37 5.20 4.22
N VAL A 129 0.92 6.12 5.08
CA VAL A 129 0.43 5.78 6.43
C VAL A 129 -0.85 4.96 6.34
N SER A 130 -1.77 5.26 5.42
CA SER A 130 -3.00 4.48 5.21
C SER A 130 -2.70 3.02 4.83
N LEU A 131 -1.73 2.79 3.93
CA LEU A 131 -1.33 1.43 3.55
C LEU A 131 -0.67 0.70 4.72
N LEU A 132 0.24 1.34 5.44
CA LEU A 132 0.86 0.75 6.65
C LEU A 132 -0.18 0.40 7.72
N TYR A 133 -1.17 1.28 7.93
CA TYR A 133 -2.28 1.02 8.84
C TYR A 133 -3.14 -0.15 8.35
N GLY A 134 -3.49 -0.19 7.06
CA GLY A 134 -4.26 -1.28 6.46
C GLY A 134 -3.56 -2.63 6.60
N MET A 135 -2.24 -2.68 6.39
CA MET A 135 -1.42 -3.89 6.54
C MET A 135 -1.43 -4.42 7.98
N TYR A 136 -1.33 -3.54 8.97
CA TYR A 136 -1.20 -3.94 10.37
C TYR A 136 -2.55 -4.16 11.07
N LYS A 137 -3.51 -3.25 10.87
CA LYS A 137 -4.81 -3.22 11.54
C LYS A 137 -5.96 -3.65 10.63
N GLY A 138 -5.90 -3.32 9.34
CA GLY A 138 -7.02 -3.49 8.42
C GLY A 138 -7.46 -4.93 8.23
N LYS A 139 -6.51 -5.87 8.15
CA LYS A 139 -6.80 -7.32 7.96
C LYS A 139 -7.57 -7.97 9.12
N TYR A 140 -7.64 -7.31 10.28
CA TYR A 140 -8.40 -7.78 11.46
C TYR A 140 -9.56 -6.86 11.81
N ASN A 141 -9.91 -5.91 10.94
CA ASN A 141 -11.02 -5.00 11.16
C ASN A 141 -12.36 -5.67 10.79
N PHE A 142 -12.67 -6.78 11.46
CA PHE A 142 -13.91 -7.52 11.25
C PHE A 142 -15.12 -6.66 11.63
N LYS A 143 -16.19 -6.77 10.84
CA LYS A 143 -17.44 -6.02 11.05
C LYS A 143 -18.61 -6.96 10.89
N VAL A 144 -19.56 -6.87 11.81
CA VAL A 144 -20.85 -7.54 11.69
C VAL A 144 -21.80 -6.55 11.01
N LEU A 145 -22.26 -6.90 9.81
CA LEU A 145 -23.26 -6.15 9.07
C LEU A 145 -24.55 -6.96 9.05
N LYS A 146 -25.66 -6.35 9.48
CA LYS A 146 -26.97 -7.00 9.55
C LYS A 146 -27.88 -6.38 8.50
N TYR A 147 -28.47 -7.24 7.67
CA TYR A 147 -29.43 -6.86 6.65
C TYR A 147 -30.65 -7.75 6.78
N THR A 148 -31.83 -7.14 6.73
CA THR A 148 -33.09 -7.87 6.62
C THR A 148 -33.47 -7.89 5.14
N LEU A 149 -33.70 -9.09 4.60
CA LEU A 149 -34.15 -9.29 3.24
C LEU A 149 -35.63 -9.67 3.27
N GLU A 150 -36.45 -8.97 2.50
CA GLU A 150 -37.90 -9.19 2.42
C GLU A 150 -38.27 -9.57 0.98
N TYR A 151 -39.13 -10.58 0.84
CA TYR A 151 -39.60 -11.07 -0.45
C TYR A 151 -41.10 -11.36 -0.36
N ASP A 152 -41.86 -10.96 -1.39
CA ASP A 152 -43.32 -11.15 -1.44
C ASP A 152 -43.74 -12.64 -1.45
N ASP A 153 -42.85 -13.51 -1.94
CA ASP A 153 -43.06 -14.95 -2.10
C ASP A 153 -42.21 -15.79 -1.13
N LEU A 154 -41.70 -15.20 -0.04
CA LEU A 154 -40.92 -15.92 0.97
C LEU A 154 -41.79 -17.00 1.64
N PRO A 155 -41.38 -18.28 1.63
CA PRO A 155 -42.12 -19.32 2.34
C PRO A 155 -42.14 -19.04 3.86
N GLU A 156 -43.27 -19.29 4.51
CA GLU A 156 -43.48 -19.02 5.94
C GLU A 156 -42.43 -19.67 6.84
N ALA A 157 -41.88 -20.83 6.45
CA ALA A 157 -40.80 -21.51 7.16
C ALA A 157 -39.47 -20.74 7.22
N PHE A 158 -39.29 -19.73 6.35
CA PHE A 158 -38.13 -18.84 6.33
C PHE A 158 -38.40 -17.46 6.95
N ASP A 159 -39.62 -17.21 7.44
CA ASP A 159 -39.89 -15.97 8.18
C ASP A 159 -39.10 -15.96 9.51
N GLY A 160 -38.33 -14.88 9.71
CA GLY A 160 -37.39 -14.78 10.83
C GLY A 160 -36.17 -15.70 10.75
N PHE A 161 -35.99 -16.48 9.67
CA PHE A 161 -34.80 -17.31 9.47
C PHE A 161 -33.56 -16.44 9.27
N THR A 162 -32.49 -16.77 9.98
CA THR A 162 -31.26 -15.98 10.01
C THR A 162 -30.08 -16.75 9.45
N LEU A 163 -29.21 -16.02 8.75
CA LEU A 163 -28.03 -16.56 8.10
C LEU A 163 -26.82 -15.69 8.42
N THR A 164 -25.75 -16.32 8.90
CA THR A 164 -24.44 -15.67 8.99
C THR A 164 -23.58 -16.12 7.82
N GLN A 165 -23.27 -15.19 6.91
CA GLN A 165 -22.37 -15.43 5.80
C GLN A 165 -20.97 -14.91 6.12
N ILE A 166 -19.97 -15.75 5.91
CA ILE A 166 -18.55 -15.41 5.96
C ILE A 166 -17.93 -15.68 4.59
N SER A 167 -17.02 -14.80 4.15
CA SER A 167 -16.41 -14.92 2.82
C SER A 167 -14.94 -14.55 2.80
N ASP A 168 -14.20 -15.13 1.85
CA ASP A 168 -12.84 -14.73 1.46
C ASP A 168 -11.90 -14.52 2.65
N ILE A 169 -11.80 -15.55 3.50
CA ILE A 169 -11.01 -15.53 4.72
C ILE A 169 -9.52 -15.32 4.42
N HIS A 170 -9.02 -15.90 3.33
CA HIS A 170 -7.62 -15.71 2.92
C HIS A 170 -6.61 -16.00 4.05
N SER A 171 -6.74 -17.19 4.66
CA SER A 171 -6.10 -17.52 5.95
C SER A 171 -4.58 -17.40 5.97
N GLY A 172 -3.91 -17.53 4.81
CA GLY A 172 -2.47 -17.31 4.67
C GLY A 172 -1.99 -15.88 4.92
N SER A 173 -2.91 -14.91 5.05
CA SER A 173 -2.60 -13.51 5.40
C SER A 173 -2.57 -13.24 6.90
N PHE A 174 -3.13 -14.16 7.69
CA PHE A 174 -3.19 -14.02 9.14
C PHE A 174 -1.86 -14.40 9.79
N ASP A 175 -1.59 -13.74 10.91
CA ASP A 175 -0.38 -13.86 11.73
C ASP A 175 -0.68 -13.66 13.23
N ASN A 176 -1.96 -13.59 13.62
CA ASN A 176 -2.39 -13.32 14.98
C ASN A 176 -3.62 -14.18 15.35
N VAL A 177 -3.38 -15.22 16.16
CA VAL A 177 -4.40 -16.16 16.61
C VAL A 177 -5.49 -15.49 17.45
N GLU A 178 -5.15 -14.52 18.29
CA GLU A 178 -6.11 -13.81 19.14
C GLU A 178 -7.13 -13.04 18.28
N GLN A 179 -6.67 -12.39 17.20
CA GLN A 179 -7.56 -11.68 16.28
C GLN A 179 -8.44 -12.65 15.49
N VAL A 180 -7.91 -13.79 15.06
CA VAL A 180 -8.70 -14.83 14.38
C VAL A 180 -9.80 -15.37 15.31
N ASN A 181 -9.46 -15.68 16.57
CA ASN A 181 -10.43 -16.10 17.57
C ASN A 181 -11.50 -15.04 17.83
N TYR A 182 -11.12 -13.76 17.88
CA TYR A 182 -12.10 -12.68 17.97
C TYR A 182 -13.09 -12.68 16.79
N GLY A 183 -12.63 -12.96 15.57
CA GLY A 183 -13.50 -13.15 14.41
C GLY A 183 -14.46 -14.33 14.58
N ILE A 184 -13.98 -15.47 15.09
CA ILE A 184 -14.80 -16.66 15.39
C ILE A 184 -15.85 -16.35 16.47
N ASP A 185 -15.49 -15.58 17.49
CA ASP A 185 -16.42 -15.13 18.53
C ASP A 185 -17.53 -14.25 17.95
N LEU A 186 -17.19 -13.31 17.06
CA LEU A 186 -18.18 -12.47 16.37
C LEU A 186 -19.19 -13.29 15.56
N ILE A 187 -18.72 -14.33 14.85
CA ILE A 187 -19.58 -15.25 14.09
C ILE A 187 -20.49 -16.01 15.06
N SER A 188 -19.92 -16.60 16.11
CA SER A 188 -20.65 -17.40 17.10
C SER A 188 -21.73 -16.59 17.83
N GLN A 189 -21.47 -15.31 18.10
CA GLN A 189 -22.42 -14.40 18.74
C GLN A 189 -23.67 -14.10 17.90
N GLN A 190 -23.67 -14.38 16.59
CA GLN A 190 -24.85 -14.14 15.76
C GLN A 190 -25.96 -15.14 16.02
N GLN A 191 -25.64 -16.35 16.52
CA GLN A 191 -26.61 -17.41 16.84
C GLN A 191 -27.59 -17.66 15.68
N SER A 192 -27.11 -17.58 14.44
CA SER A 192 -27.94 -17.75 13.25
C SER A 192 -28.33 -19.21 13.06
N ASP A 193 -29.47 -19.44 12.40
CA ASP A 193 -29.97 -20.78 12.07
C ASP A 193 -29.00 -21.55 11.17
N VAL A 194 -28.27 -20.84 10.30
CA VAL A 194 -27.19 -21.40 9.49
C VAL A 194 -26.01 -20.45 9.37
N VAL A 195 -24.81 -21.03 9.35
CA VAL A 195 -23.57 -20.33 8.97
C VAL A 195 -23.16 -20.83 7.60
N LEU A 196 -23.01 -19.92 6.65
CA LEU A 196 -22.50 -20.22 5.32
C LEU A 196 -21.10 -19.63 5.14
N PHE A 197 -20.22 -20.44 4.56
CA PHE A 197 -18.93 -19.99 4.06
C PHE A 197 -18.95 -19.94 2.54
N THR A 198 -18.62 -18.77 1.97
CA THR A 198 -18.58 -18.52 0.53
C THR A 198 -17.20 -17.99 0.13
N GLY A 199 -16.72 -18.26 -1.07
CA GLY A 199 -15.41 -17.72 -1.50
C GLY A 199 -14.20 -18.44 -0.90
N ASP A 200 -13.06 -17.74 -0.85
CA ASP A 200 -11.75 -18.39 -0.70
C ASP A 200 -11.30 -18.53 0.76
N LEU A 201 -10.99 -19.76 1.18
CA LEU A 201 -10.50 -20.04 2.54
C LEU A 201 -9.01 -19.73 2.69
N VAL A 202 -8.23 -20.02 1.64
CA VAL A 202 -6.77 -19.93 1.60
C VAL A 202 -6.33 -19.03 0.45
N ASN A 203 -5.11 -18.51 0.51
CA ASN A 203 -4.53 -17.67 -0.55
C ASN A 203 -4.00 -18.51 -1.70
N ASN A 204 -3.18 -19.52 -1.38
CA ASN A 204 -2.48 -20.30 -2.39
C ASN A 204 -2.45 -21.80 -2.09
N LYS A 205 -2.30 -22.18 -0.82
CA LYS A 205 -2.12 -23.58 -0.41
C LYS A 205 -3.06 -23.98 0.72
N THR A 206 -3.49 -25.24 0.70
CA THR A 206 -4.37 -25.83 1.70
C THR A 206 -3.78 -25.82 3.11
N GLU A 207 -2.45 -25.88 3.24
CA GLU A 207 -1.79 -25.92 4.55
C GLU A 207 -1.88 -24.59 5.33
N GLU A 208 -2.28 -23.49 4.67
CA GLU A 208 -2.45 -22.18 5.29
C GLU A 208 -3.57 -22.13 6.34
N VAL A 209 -4.47 -23.12 6.34
CA VAL A 209 -5.55 -23.21 7.34
C VAL A 209 -5.12 -23.93 8.61
N LEU A 210 -4.10 -24.81 8.53
CA LEU A 210 -3.71 -25.70 9.63
C LEU A 210 -3.29 -25.01 10.95
N PRO A 211 -2.71 -23.80 10.95
CA PRO A 211 -2.32 -23.12 12.19
C PRO A 211 -3.49 -22.54 13.00
N TRP A 212 -4.70 -22.50 12.45
CA TRP A 212 -5.90 -21.89 13.05
C TRP A 212 -6.84 -22.97 13.59
#